data_AF-A0A7I7UQI7-F1
#
_entry.id   AF-A0A7I7UQI7-F1
#
_cell.length_a   1.000
_cell.length_b   1.000
_cell.length_c   1.000
_cell.angle_alpha   90.00
_cell.angle_beta   90.00
_cell.angle_gamma   90.00
#
_symmetry.space_group_name_H-M   'P 1'
#
loop_
_entity.id
_entity.type
_entity.pdbx_description
1 polymer ?
#
loop_
_entity_poly.entity_id
_entity_poly.type
_entity_poly.pdbx_seq_one_letter_code
_entity_poly.pdbx_strand_id
1 'polypeptide(L)'
;MKRSIAGIALTAAALAFAAPAAADPDTVFAAELHAYGIYGQRDYNAWIGKISCKRLRNNVDHNANDSAKFIFDQLQRGSTTEQAWLFLGAALRTYCPDKLPILDDVTR
;
A
#
# COMPACT_ATOMS: atom_id res chain seq x y z
N MET A 1 -23.41 49.92 -35.99
CA MET A 1 -23.60 48.49 -36.28
C MET A 1 -22.42 47.73 -35.68
N LYS A 2 -22.66 47.05 -34.55
CA LYS A 2 -21.63 46.50 -33.65
C LYS A 2 -21.30 45.08 -34.12
N ARG A 3 -20.07 44.85 -34.59
CA ARG A 3 -19.61 43.56 -35.12
C ARG A 3 -19.41 42.56 -33.98
N SER A 4 -20.02 41.41 -34.16
CA SER A 4 -20.05 40.23 -33.30
C SER A 4 -18.66 39.75 -32.91
N ILE A 5 -18.43 39.58 -31.60
CA ILE A 5 -17.34 38.77 -31.04
C ILE A 5 -18.01 37.88 -29.98
N ALA A 6 -18.50 36.72 -30.40
CA ALA A 6 -19.04 35.71 -29.49
C ALA A 6 -18.61 34.35 -30.03
N GLY A 7 -17.46 33.85 -29.56
CA GLY A 7 -16.96 32.57 -30.05
C GLY A 7 -15.62 32.09 -29.50
N ILE A 8 -15.21 32.45 -28.28
CA ILE A 8 -13.98 31.88 -27.65
C ILE A 8 -14.17 31.54 -26.15
N ALA A 9 -15.29 31.87 -25.51
CA ALA A 9 -15.37 31.86 -24.04
C ALA A 9 -15.70 30.49 -23.38
N LEU A 10 -15.80 29.37 -24.10
CA LEU A 10 -16.34 28.10 -23.54
C LEU A 10 -15.31 26.99 -23.29
N THR A 11 -14.03 27.14 -23.63
CA THR A 11 -13.04 26.04 -23.48
C THR A 11 -12.25 26.05 -22.17
N ALA A 12 -12.29 27.13 -21.38
CA ALA A 12 -11.43 27.27 -20.19
C ALA A 12 -12.02 26.65 -18.90
N ALA A 13 -13.32 26.34 -18.85
CA ALA A 13 -13.98 25.87 -17.63
C ALA A 13 -13.81 24.35 -17.36
N ALA A 14 -13.35 23.56 -18.33
CA ALA A 14 -13.25 22.10 -18.20
C ALA A 14 -12.02 21.61 -17.42
N LEU A 15 -10.99 22.44 -17.22
CA LEU A 15 -9.75 22.06 -16.52
C LEU A 15 -9.81 22.30 -15.01
N ALA A 16 -10.86 22.96 -14.50
CA ALA A 16 -10.93 23.39 -13.10
C ALA A 16 -11.40 22.31 -12.11
N PHE A 17 -11.84 21.13 -12.58
CA PHE A 17 -12.43 20.07 -11.74
C PHE A 17 -11.77 18.70 -11.88
N ALA A 18 -10.50 18.64 -12.31
CA ALA A 18 -9.75 17.41 -12.13
C ALA A 18 -9.45 17.24 -10.63
N ALA A 19 -10.33 16.54 -9.91
CA ALA A 19 -10.07 16.11 -8.55
C ALA A 19 -8.73 15.34 -8.53
N PRO A 20 -7.87 15.54 -7.52
CA PRO A 20 -6.63 14.79 -7.43
C PRO A 20 -6.97 13.30 -7.46
N ALA A 21 -6.36 12.57 -8.40
CA ALA A 21 -6.54 11.13 -8.50
C ALA A 21 -6.08 10.52 -7.18
N ALA A 22 -7.00 9.94 -6.41
CA ALA A 22 -6.63 9.16 -5.24
C ALA A 22 -5.79 7.98 -5.72
N ALA A 23 -4.53 7.92 -5.29
CA ALA A 23 -3.67 6.78 -5.59
C ALA A 23 -4.34 5.51 -5.05
N ASP A 24 -4.32 4.44 -5.84
CA ASP A 24 -4.81 3.16 -5.37
C ASP A 24 -3.97 2.70 -4.16
N PRO A 25 -4.53 1.89 -3.25
CA PRO A 25 -3.82 1.46 -2.05
C PRO A 25 -2.48 0.77 -2.33
N ASP A 26 -2.34 0.07 -3.47
CA ASP A 26 -1.10 -0.64 -3.81
C ASP A 26 0.01 0.34 -4.22
N THR A 27 -0.35 1.47 -4.86
CA THR A 27 0.58 2.56 -5.15
C THR A 27 1.06 3.26 -3.87
N VAL A 28 0.17 3.54 -2.92
CA VAL A 28 0.56 4.12 -1.61
C VAL A 28 1.43 3.15 -0.83
N PHE A 29 1.06 1.87 -0.79
CA PHE A 29 1.80 0.82 -0.11
C PHE A 29 3.23 0.67 -0.67
N ALA A 30 3.39 0.63 -1.99
CA ALA A 30 4.74 0.54 -2.58
C ALA A 30 5.60 1.78 -2.29
N ALA A 31 5.02 2.97 -2.24
CA ALA A 31 5.75 4.18 -1.85
C ALA A 31 6.23 4.10 -0.38
N GLU A 32 5.40 3.61 0.54
CA GLU A 32 5.77 3.37 1.94
C GLU A 32 6.89 2.33 2.05
N LEU A 33 6.80 1.21 1.33
CA LEU A 33 7.85 0.20 1.31
C LEU A 33 9.20 0.74 0.81
N HIS A 34 9.19 1.60 -0.22
CA HIS A 34 10.42 2.25 -0.69
C HIS A 34 11.03 3.14 0.40
N ALA A 35 10.23 3.81 1.23
CA ALA A 35 10.75 4.58 2.37
C ALA A 35 11.43 3.69 3.42
N TYR A 36 11.04 2.41 3.52
CA TYR A 36 11.72 1.39 4.35
C TYR A 36 12.93 0.74 3.66
N GLY A 37 13.30 1.20 2.48
CA GLY A 37 14.36 0.58 1.66
C GLY A 37 13.97 -0.80 1.12
N ILE A 38 12.68 -1.11 1.05
CA ILE A 38 12.16 -2.38 0.53
C ILE A 38 11.74 -2.16 -0.92
N TYR A 39 12.54 -2.67 -1.84
CA TYR A 39 12.31 -2.52 -3.27
C TYR A 39 11.74 -3.81 -3.88
N GLY A 40 10.84 -3.66 -4.85
CA GLY A 40 10.22 -4.78 -5.54
C GLY A 40 9.18 -4.31 -6.54
N GLN A 41 8.62 -5.26 -7.31
CA GLN A 41 7.49 -4.94 -8.17
C GLN A 41 6.26 -4.61 -7.32
N ARG A 42 5.64 -3.44 -7.56
CA ARG A 42 4.47 -2.95 -6.81
C ARG A 42 3.42 -4.03 -6.60
N ASP A 43 2.97 -4.65 -7.69
CA ASP A 43 1.86 -5.62 -7.64
C ASP A 43 2.24 -6.91 -6.91
N TYR A 44 3.52 -7.30 -6.96
CA TYR A 44 4.03 -8.45 -6.20
C TYR A 44 4.08 -8.16 -4.70
N ASN A 45 4.60 -7.00 -4.31
CA ASN A 45 4.59 -6.58 -2.90
C ASN A 45 3.15 -6.45 -2.38
N ALA A 46 2.26 -5.84 -3.15
CA ALA A 46 0.84 -5.76 -2.80
C ALA A 46 0.21 -7.15 -2.64
N TRP A 47 0.56 -8.10 -3.51
CA TRP A 47 0.13 -9.49 -3.37
C TRP A 47 0.64 -10.13 -2.09
N ILE A 48 1.91 -9.95 -1.72
CA ILE A 48 2.48 -10.42 -0.43
C ILE A 48 1.68 -9.84 0.74
N GLY A 49 1.39 -8.53 0.74
CA GLY A 49 0.61 -7.90 1.80
C GLY A 49 -0.80 -8.49 1.93
N LYS A 50 -1.50 -8.66 0.80
CA LYS A 50 -2.85 -9.26 0.76
C LYS A 50 -2.84 -10.72 1.19
N ILE A 51 -1.85 -11.52 0.80
CA ILE A 51 -1.77 -12.94 1.19
C ILE A 51 -1.40 -13.10 2.67
N SER A 52 -0.54 -12.26 3.25
CA SER A 52 -0.28 -12.25 4.70
C SER A 52 -1.57 -12.03 5.49
N CYS A 53 -2.39 -11.05 5.09
CA CYS A 53 -3.72 -10.84 5.67
C CYS A 53 -4.65 -12.05 5.54
N LYS A 54 -4.63 -12.73 4.38
CA LYS A 54 -5.44 -13.94 4.16
C LYS A 54 -4.95 -15.10 5.03
N ARG A 55 -3.63 -15.28 5.17
CA ARG A 55 -3.02 -16.32 6.01
C ARG A 55 -3.42 -16.13 7.47
N LEU A 56 -3.38 -14.90 7.99
CA LEU A 56 -3.86 -14.57 9.33
C LEU A 56 -5.35 -14.86 9.50
N ARG A 57 -6.21 -14.42 8.57
CA ARG A 57 -7.66 -14.67 8.66
C ARG A 57 -8.02 -16.15 8.61
N ASN A 58 -7.20 -16.95 7.92
CA ASN A 58 -7.39 -18.39 7.79
C ASN A 58 -6.64 -19.19 8.85
N ASN A 59 -6.04 -18.54 9.85
CA ASN A 59 -5.26 -19.18 10.91
C ASN A 59 -4.12 -20.07 10.36
N VAL A 60 -3.51 -19.66 9.25
CA VAL A 60 -2.28 -20.27 8.71
C VAL A 60 -1.05 -19.68 9.40
N ASP A 61 -1.04 -18.36 9.57
CA ASP A 61 -0.12 -17.68 10.46
C ASP A 61 -0.82 -17.53 11.80
N HIS A 62 -0.24 -18.09 12.86
CA HIS A 62 -0.87 -18.11 14.20
C HIS A 62 -0.57 -16.86 15.00
N ASN A 63 0.51 -16.16 14.64
CA ASN A 63 0.96 -14.95 15.31
C ASN A 63 1.71 -14.04 14.31
N ALA A 64 2.13 -12.87 14.77
CA ALA A 64 2.84 -11.92 13.94
C ALA A 64 4.24 -12.39 13.49
N ASN A 65 4.92 -13.24 14.28
CA ASN A 65 6.21 -13.81 13.88
C ASN A 65 6.07 -14.73 12.66
N ASP A 66 5.02 -15.55 12.61
CA ASP A 66 4.74 -16.41 11.45
C ASP A 66 4.55 -15.56 10.18
N SER A 67 3.79 -14.47 10.30
CA SER A 67 3.54 -13.53 9.20
C SER A 67 4.82 -12.79 8.78
N ALA A 68 5.62 -12.31 9.74
CA ALA A 68 6.87 -11.63 9.47
C ALA A 68 7.89 -12.57 8.83
N LYS A 69 7.96 -13.82 9.27
CA LYS A 69 8.78 -14.86 8.65
C LYS A 69 8.35 -15.13 7.21
N PHE A 70 7.04 -15.32 6.98
CA PHE A 70 6.52 -15.52 5.63
C PHE A 70 6.93 -14.36 4.71
N ILE A 71 6.75 -13.11 5.16
CA ILE A 71 7.14 -11.93 4.40
C ILE A 71 8.65 -11.92 4.13
N PHE A 72 9.48 -12.14 5.15
CA PHE A 72 10.94 -12.18 5.02
C PHE A 72 11.37 -13.19 3.95
N ASP A 73 10.75 -14.37 3.92
CA ASP A 73 11.04 -15.42 2.95
C ASP A 73 10.64 -15.02 1.49
N GLN A 74 9.85 -13.96 1.30
CA GLN A 74 9.50 -13.40 -0.02
C GLN A 74 10.37 -12.20 -0.43
N LEU A 75 11.09 -11.58 0.50
CA LEU A 75 11.87 -10.37 0.20
C LEU A 75 13.15 -10.70 -0.60
N GLN A 76 13.72 -9.67 -1.22
CA GLN A 76 14.99 -9.82 -1.95
C GLN A 76 16.12 -10.27 -1.00
N ARG A 77 17.07 -11.02 -1.55
CA ARG A 77 18.26 -11.46 -0.79
C ARG A 77 19.00 -10.25 -0.23
N GLY A 78 19.35 -10.31 1.06
CA GLY A 78 20.00 -9.21 1.78
C GLY A 78 19.03 -8.30 2.54
N SER A 79 17.72 -8.54 2.44
CA SER A 79 16.74 -7.86 3.30
C SER A 79 16.93 -8.21 4.78
N THR A 80 16.48 -7.34 5.67
CA THR A 80 16.61 -7.52 7.12
C THR A 80 15.31 -8.01 7.76
N THR A 81 15.41 -8.60 8.95
CA THR A 81 14.23 -8.95 9.75
C THR A 81 13.40 -7.71 10.07
N GLU A 82 14.04 -6.58 10.36
CA GLU A 82 13.36 -5.29 10.57
C GLU A 82 12.52 -4.88 9.37
N GLN A 83 13.05 -5.02 8.15
CA GLN A 83 12.30 -4.73 6.92
C GLN A 83 11.05 -5.62 6.78
N ALA A 84 11.14 -6.89 7.14
CA ALA A 84 9.96 -7.77 7.13
C ALA A 84 8.88 -7.32 8.14
N TRP A 85 9.28 -6.84 9.31
CA TRP A 85 8.36 -6.27 10.30
C TRP A 85 7.73 -4.95 9.85
N LEU A 86 8.52 -4.05 9.27
CA LEU A 86 8.02 -2.79 8.70
C LEU A 86 7.02 -3.06 7.57
N PHE A 87 7.33 -4.02 6.70
CA PHE A 87 6.44 -4.50 5.65
C PHE A 87 5.15 -5.06 6.26
N LEU A 88 5.24 -5.94 7.27
CA LEU A 88 4.07 -6.51 7.93
C LEU A 88 3.17 -5.40 8.48
N GLY A 89 3.74 -4.43 9.20
CA GLY A 89 3.00 -3.30 9.73
C GLY A 89 2.27 -2.51 8.64
N ALA A 90 2.94 -2.20 7.53
CA ALA A 90 2.33 -1.52 6.39
C ALA A 90 1.22 -2.37 5.74
N ALA A 91 1.43 -3.67 5.60
CA ALA A 91 0.45 -4.59 5.02
C ALA A 91 -0.81 -4.69 5.88
N LEU A 92 -0.66 -4.81 7.20
CA LEU A 92 -1.79 -4.86 8.14
C LEU A 92 -2.58 -3.55 8.10
N ARG A 93 -1.90 -2.38 8.15
CA ARG A 93 -2.57 -1.08 8.05
C ARG A 93 -3.34 -0.90 6.73
N THR A 94 -2.76 -1.37 5.62
CA THR A 94 -3.32 -1.14 4.27
C THR A 94 -4.44 -2.12 3.93
N TYR A 95 -4.30 -3.41 4.26
CA TYR A 95 -5.15 -4.48 3.72
C TYR A 95 -5.99 -5.23 4.76
N CYS A 96 -5.61 -5.20 6.04
CA CYS A 96 -6.37 -5.84 7.11
C CYS A 96 -6.18 -5.14 8.46
N PRO A 97 -6.67 -3.89 8.59
CA PRO A 97 -6.51 -3.11 9.83
C PRO A 97 -7.17 -3.80 11.04
N ASP A 98 -8.16 -4.66 10.79
CA ASP A 98 -8.78 -5.53 11.80
C ASP A 98 -7.82 -6.55 12.45
N LYS A 99 -6.67 -6.81 11.82
CA LYS A 99 -5.62 -7.71 12.33
C LYS A 99 -4.40 -6.97 12.87
N LEU A 100 -4.36 -5.63 12.77
CA LEU A 100 -3.25 -4.83 13.26
C LEU A 100 -2.88 -5.06 14.74
N PRO A 101 -3.83 -5.32 15.67
CA PRO A 101 -3.51 -5.59 17.08
C PRO A 101 -2.61 -6.81 17.33
N ILE A 102 -2.43 -7.70 16.35
CA ILE A 102 -1.52 -8.85 16.47
C ILE A 102 -0.05 -8.43 16.67
N LEU A 103 0.29 -7.19 16.31
CA LEU A 103 1.63 -6.65 16.55
C LEU A 103 1.90 -6.34 18.02
N ASP A 104 0.86 -6.11 18.83
CA ASP A 104 1.04 -5.83 20.26
C ASP A 104 1.42 -7.11 21.02
N ASP A 105 0.98 -8.27 20.54
CA ASP A 105 1.24 -9.59 21.15
C ASP A 105 2.73 -9.96 21.18
N VAL A 106 3.55 -9.40 20.29
CA VAL A 106 5.01 -9.67 20.27
C VAL A 106 5.82 -8.75 21.17
N THR A 107 5.20 -7.72 21.73
CA THR A 107 5.84 -6.80 22.69
C THR A 107 5.59 -7.18 24.15
N ARG A 108 4.74 -8.18 24.39
CA ARG A 108 4.34 -8.65 25.72
C ARG A 108 5.21 -9.79 26.24
#